data_AF-A0A2K6JY73-F1
#
_entry.id   AF-A0A2K6JY73-F1
#
_cell.length_a   1.000
_cell.length_b   1.000
_cell.length_c   1.000
_cell.angle_alpha   90.00
_cell.angle_beta   90.00
_cell.angle_gamma   90.00
#
_symmetry.space_group_name_H-M   'P 1'
#
loop_
_entity.id
_entity.type
_entity.pdbx_description
1 polymer ?
#
loop_
_entity_poly.entity_id
_entity_poly.type
_entity_poly.pdbx_seq_one_letter_code
_entity_poly.pdbx_strand_id
1 'polypeptide(L)' 'MKYQHVDPEEAVRIHTDVQTKKSMAIHWGTFALANEHYLEPPVKLNEALERFGLNAEDFFVLKHGESRYLNTDDENF' A
#
# COMPACT_ATOMS: atom_id res chain seq x y z
N MET A 1 -6.96 -10.55 12.01
CA MET A 1 -5.58 -10.75 12.50
C MET A 1 -5.00 -9.49 13.18
N LYS A 2 -5.84 -8.62 13.77
CA LYS A 2 -5.50 -7.21 14.08
C LYS A 2 -4.33 -6.94 15.03
N TYR A 3 -3.93 -7.92 15.85
CA TYR A 3 -2.80 -7.74 16.78
C TYR A 3 -1.44 -8.13 16.17
N GLN A 4 -1.43 -8.73 14.98
CA GLN A 4 -0.24 -9.27 14.32
C GLN A 4 -0.10 -8.79 12.86
N HIS A 5 -1.20 -8.44 12.21
CA HIS A 5 -1.24 -7.93 10.84
C HIS A 5 -2.16 -6.74 10.74
N VAL A 6 -1.72 -5.75 9.97
CA VAL A 6 -2.50 -4.59 9.59
C VAL A 6 -3.37 -4.89 8.38
N ASP A 7 -4.56 -4.29 8.34
CA ASP A 7 -5.34 -4.19 7.11
C ASP A 7 -4.86 -3.02 6.22
N PRO A 8 -5.38 -2.85 4.99
CA PRO A 8 -4.94 -1.78 4.10
C PRO A 8 -5.21 -0.36 4.63
N GLU A 9 -6.22 -0.17 5.49
CA GLU A 9 -6.50 1.13 6.09
C GLU A 9 -5.46 1.47 7.19
N GLU A 10 -5.14 0.49 8.03
CA GLU A 10 -4.04 0.55 8.99
C GLU A 10 -2.69 0.78 8.28
N ALA A 11 -2.47 0.17 7.11
CA ALA A 11 -1.27 0.41 6.31
C ALA A 11 -1.17 1.86 5.81
N VAL A 12 -2.28 2.47 5.38
CA VAL A 12 -2.31 3.90 5.00
C VAL A 12 -2.03 4.80 6.20
N ARG A 13 -2.57 4.47 7.38
CA ARG A 13 -2.24 5.19 8.62
C ARG A 13 -0.75 5.10 8.95
N ILE A 14 -0.14 3.93 8.81
CA ILE A 14 1.31 3.75 8.97
C ILE A 14 2.08 4.62 7.98
N HIS A 15 1.68 4.67 6.71
CA HIS A 15 2.31 5.53 5.70
C HIS A 15 2.34 7.01 6.15
N THR A 16 1.24 7.52 6.71
CA THR A 16 1.17 8.87 7.29
C THR A 16 2.03 9.01 8.54
N ASP A 17 1.94 8.07 9.49
CA ASP A 17 2.63 8.14 10.78
C ASP A 17 4.16 8.14 10.63
N VAL A 18 4.68 7.39 9.65
CA VAL A 18 6.13 7.33 9.36
C VAL A 18 6.61 8.46 8.47
N GLN A 19 5.71 9.32 8.00
CA GLN A 19 6.00 10.51 7.18
C GLN A 19 6.78 10.18 5.89
N THR A 20 6.50 9.02 5.30
CA THR A 20 7.09 8.70 4.00
C THR A 20 6.37 9.43 2.88
N LYS A 21 7.13 9.82 1.86
CA LYS A 21 6.61 10.46 0.64
C LYS A 21 5.89 9.45 -0.25
N LYS A 22 6.38 8.22 -0.28
CA LYS A 22 5.89 7.12 -1.12
C LYS A 22 5.99 5.78 -0.39
N SER A 23 5.02 4.89 -0.58
CA SER A 23 5.00 3.52 -0.06
C SER A 23 4.74 2.49 -1.16
N MET A 24 5.22 1.27 -0.96
CA MET A 24 4.98 0.13 -1.84
C MET A 24 4.31 -1.01 -1.08
N ALA A 25 3.21 -1.53 -1.61
CA ALA A 25 2.44 -2.58 -0.96
C ALA A 25 3.09 -3.95 -1.14
N ILE A 26 3.25 -4.68 -0.04
CA ILE A 26 3.86 -6.02 0.01
C ILE A 26 2.92 -7.02 0.69
N HIS A 27 3.37 -8.27 0.84
CA HIS A 27 2.71 -9.35 1.59
C HIS A 27 1.41 -9.92 0.97
N TRP A 28 0.78 -9.22 0.04
CA TRP A 28 -0.45 -9.67 -0.63
C TRP A 28 -0.16 -10.47 -1.92
N GLY A 29 -1.21 -11.13 -2.46
CA GLY A 29 -1.22 -11.66 -3.83
C GLY A 29 -0.26 -12.81 -4.15
N THR A 30 0.38 -13.41 -3.14
CA THR A 30 1.43 -14.44 -3.34
C THR A 30 1.11 -15.75 -2.63
N PHE A 31 0.80 -15.71 -1.33
CA PHE A 31 0.43 -16.88 -0.54
C PHE A 31 -0.92 -16.63 0.14
N ALA A 32 -1.77 -17.66 0.20
CA ALA A 32 -3.02 -17.61 0.96
C ALA A 32 -2.73 -17.89 2.44
N LEU A 33 -2.42 -16.83 3.20
CA LEU A 33 -2.07 -16.90 4.63
C LEU A 33 -3.20 -16.44 5.57
N ALA A 34 -4.28 -15.89 5.00
CA ALA A 34 -5.46 -15.45 5.71
C ALA A 34 -6.71 -15.68 4.83
N ASN A 35 -7.86 -15.18 5.27
CA ASN A 35 -9.18 -15.56 4.74
C ASN A 35 -9.74 -14.57 3.69
N GLU A 36 -9.05 -13.47 3.44
CA GLU A 36 -9.44 -12.51 2.40
C GLU A 36 -9.31 -13.11 1.00
N HIS A 37 -10.11 -12.60 0.06
CA HIS A 37 -9.91 -12.91 -1.35
C HIS A 37 -8.54 -12.33 -1.78
N TYR A 38 -7.72 -13.12 -2.48
CA TYR A 38 -6.32 -12.73 -2.78
C TYR A 38 -6.16 -11.44 -3.61
N LEU A 39 -7.21 -10.97 -4.29
CA LEU A 39 -7.27 -9.68 -5.00
C LEU A 39 -7.94 -8.53 -4.21
N GLU A 40 -8.44 -8.79 -3.01
CA GLU A 40 -9.08 -7.78 -2.17
C GLU A 40 -8.12 -6.70 -1.63
N PRO A 41 -6.87 -7.02 -1.20
CA PRO A 41 -6.02 -6.02 -0.56
C PRO A 41 -5.73 -4.76 -1.40
N PRO A 42 -5.42 -4.85 -2.72
CA PRO A 42 -5.27 -3.65 -3.56
C PRO A 42 -6.54 -2.81 -3.67
N VAL A 43 -7.71 -3.44 -3.71
CA VAL A 43 -9.00 -2.73 -3.78
C VAL A 43 -9.21 -1.92 -2.49
N LYS A 44 -9.04 -2.58 -1.34
CA LYS A 44 -9.16 -1.96 -0.02
C LYS A 44 -8.11 -0.88 0.23
N LEU A 45 -6.90 -1.04 -0.32
CA LEU A 45 -5.86 -0.01 -0.28
C LEU A 45 -6.31 1.26 -1.03
N ASN A 46 -6.82 1.11 -2.26
CA ASN A 46 -7.30 2.26 -3.03
C ASN A 46 -8.48 2.97 -2.33
N GLU A 47 -9.43 2.21 -1.78
CA GLU A 47 -10.52 2.78 -0.99
C GLU A 47 -10.01 3.54 0.24
N ALA A 48 -8.96 3.04 0.91
CA ALA A 48 -8.34 3.73 2.04
C ALA A 48 -7.61 5.01 1.59
N LEU A 49 -6.83 4.96 0.51
CA LEU A 49 -6.17 6.15 -0.04
C LEU A 49 -7.18 7.26 -0.35
N GLU A 50 -8.29 6.92 -1.01
CA GLU A 50 -9.38 7.87 -1.29
C GLU A 50 -9.97 8.47 0.01
N ARG A 51 -10.24 7.63 1.03
CA ARG A 51 -10.73 8.10 2.34
C ARG A 51 -9.78 9.07 3.04
N PHE A 52 -8.48 8.87 2.90
CA PHE A 52 -7.44 9.71 3.50
C PHE A 52 -6.97 10.86 2.60
N GLY A 53 -7.56 11.02 1.40
CA GLY A 53 -7.21 12.10 0.47
C GLY A 53 -5.83 11.92 -0.19
N LEU A 54 -5.36 10.69 -0.31
CA LEU A 54 -4.08 10.31 -0.92
C LEU A 54 -4.29 9.71 -2.32
N ASN A 55 -3.26 9.78 -3.16
CA ASN A 55 -3.28 9.21 -4.50
C ASN A 55 -2.66 7.80 -4.54
N ALA A 56 -3.02 7.03 -5.58
CA ALA A 56 -2.39 5.73 -5.86
C ALA A 56 -0.87 5.82 -6.11
N GLU A 57 -0.36 7.03 -6.40
CA GLU A 57 1.08 7.26 -6.49
C GLU A 57 1.75 7.36 -5.12
N ASP A 58 1.03 7.76 -4.07
CA ASP A 58 1.55 7.91 -2.71
C ASP A 58 1.74 6.54 -2.03
N PHE A 59 0.90 5.57 -2.37
CA PHE A 59 1.05 4.17 -1.96
C PHE A 59 0.65 3.23 -3.09
N PHE A 60 1.64 2.68 -3.79
CA PHE A 60 1.42 1.89 -5.00
C PHE A 60 1.57 0.39 -4.79
N VAL A 61 0.89 -0.37 -5.66
CA VAL A 61 1.09 -1.81 -5.84
C VAL A 61 1.94 -2.05 -7.09
N LEU A 62 2.73 -3.12 -7.09
CA LEU A 62 3.47 -3.57 -8.27
C LEU A 62 2.99 -4.97 -8.69
N LYS A 63 3.12 -5.28 -9.97
CA LYS A 63 3.02 -6.66 -10.46
C LYS A 63 4.26 -7.46 -10.05
N HIS A 64 4.13 -8.78 -9.95
CA HIS A 64 5.29 -9.65 -9.69
C HIS A 64 6.36 -9.45 -10.78
N GLY A 65 7.55 -9.03 -10.36
CA GLY A 65 8.70 -8.75 -11.23
C GLY A 65 8.77 -7.33 -11.80
N GLU A 66 7.79 -6.47 -11.52
CA GLU A 66 7.84 -5.06 -11.90
C GLU A 66 8.83 -4.28 -11.03
N SER A 67 9.44 -3.23 -11.59
CA SER A 67 10.35 -2.33 -10.88
C SER A 67 9.92 -0.88 -11.08
N ARG A 68 10.07 -0.06 -10.04
CA ARG A 68 9.78 1.38 -10.09
C ARG A 68 10.99 2.16 -9.59
N TYR A 69 11.47 3.10 -10.42
CA TYR A 69 12.49 4.06 -10.02
C TYR A 69 11.83 5.23 -9.28
N LEU A 70 12.46 5.67 -8.19
CA LEU A 70 12.03 6.80 -7.38
C LEU A 70 13.09 7.89 -7.51
N ASN A 71 12.77 8.96 -8.24
CA ASN A 71 13.69 10.07 -8.47
C ASN A 71 13.62 11.06 -7.30
N THR A 72 14.76 11.33 -6.66
CA THR A 72 14.84 12.25 -5.51
C THR A 72 14.86 13.72 -5.89
N ASP A 73 15.06 14.04 -7.17
CA ASP A 73 15.11 15.41 -7.69
C ASP A 73 13.74 15.92 -8.20
N ASP A 74 12.70 15.08 -8.15
CA ASP A 74 11.34 15.47 -8.46
C ASP A 74 10.78 16.26 -7.27
N GLU A 75 10.26 17.47 -7.46
CA GLU A 75 9.70 18.27 -6.36
C GLU A 75 8.43 17.64 -5.74
N ASN A 76 7.90 16.60 -6.38
CA ASN A 76 6.85 15.72 -5.83
C ASN A 76 7.42 14.50 -5.08
N PHE A 77 8.74 14.41 -4.92
CA PHE A 77 9.42 13.58 -3.93
C PHE A 77 9.63 14.41 -2.68
#